data_AF-A0A3R9LQU7-F1
#
_entry.id   AF-A0A3R9LQU7-F1
#
_cell.length_a   1.000
_cell.length_b   1.000
_cell.length_c   1.000
_cell.angle_alpha   90.00
_cell.angle_beta   90.00
_cell.angle_gamma   90.00
#
_symmetry.space_group_name_H-M   'P 1'
#
loop_
_entity.id
_entity.type
_entity.pdbx_description
1 polymer ?
#
loop_
_entity_poly.entity_id
_entity_poly.type
_entity_poly.pdbx_seq_one_letter_code
_entity_poly.pdbx_strand_id
1 'polypeptide(L)'
;MLADKEMFFKIENILREQGVLEKFEEENGEITGHMMITMTEIPPELGIDKVSDNMRAFYASFDFYNMMIGIACDLDTMELIPQMWFTPQTDDAVEPSSEWIEFFVKTLCENISEEGFGVPMYSFLNDHSDLTIVPTQS
;
A
#
# COMPACT_ATOMS: atom_id res chain seq x y z
N MET A 1 2.32 4.32 11.12
CA MET A 1 1.84 5.63 10.61
C MET A 1 1.67 5.59 9.09
N LEU A 2 0.64 6.24 8.54
CA LEU A 2 0.45 6.35 7.09
C LEU A 2 1.45 7.31 6.44
N ALA A 3 1.90 7.00 5.23
CA ALA A 3 2.87 7.78 4.46
C ALA A 3 2.38 9.21 4.15
N ASP A 4 1.11 9.36 3.75
CA ASP A 4 0.45 10.66 3.59
C ASP A 4 -0.93 10.62 4.25
N LYS A 5 -0.91 10.84 5.57
CA LYS A 5 -2.12 10.81 6.42
C LYS A 5 -3.14 11.88 6.03
N GLU A 6 -2.70 13.06 5.61
CA GLU A 6 -3.60 14.15 5.25
C GLU A 6 -4.40 13.82 3.98
N MET A 7 -3.70 13.34 2.94
CA MET A 7 -4.36 12.92 1.70
C MET A 7 -5.26 11.70 1.92
N PHE A 8 -4.82 10.74 2.73
CA PHE A 8 -5.63 9.56 3.05
C PHE A 8 -6.98 9.95 3.66
N PHE A 9 -6.98 10.79 4.70
CA PHE A 9 -8.21 11.22 5.35
C PHE A 9 -9.08 12.12 4.47
N LYS A 10 -8.48 12.85 3.53
CA LYS A 10 -9.25 13.56 2.52
C LYS A 10 -10.03 12.60 1.63
N ILE A 11 -9.40 11.52 1.17
CA ILE A 11 -10.06 10.49 0.36
C ILE A 11 -11.11 9.75 1.20
N GLU A 12 -10.80 9.38 2.44
CA GLU A 12 -11.75 8.76 3.36
C GLU A 12 -13.02 9.62 3.51
N ASN A 13 -12.87 10.90 3.80
CA ASN A 13 -14.01 11.82 3.96
C ASN A 13 -14.87 11.88 2.68
N ILE A 14 -14.25 11.95 1.50
CA ILE A 14 -14.98 11.94 0.23
C ILE A 14 -15.78 10.64 0.07
N LEU A 15 -15.20 9.49 0.43
CA LEU A 15 -15.87 8.19 0.31
C LEU A 15 -17.02 8.04 1.31
N ARG A 16 -16.88 8.59 2.53
CA ARG A 16 -17.96 8.68 3.51
C ARG A 16 -19.09 9.59 3.05
N GLU A 17 -18.76 10.77 2.52
CA GLU A 17 -19.76 11.69 1.93
C GLU A 17 -20.53 11.04 0.76
N GLN A 18 -19.91 10.09 0.05
CA GLN A 18 -20.52 9.33 -1.02
C GLN A 18 -21.28 8.08 -0.55
N GLY A 19 -21.22 7.71 0.74
CA GLY A 19 -21.86 6.52 1.29
C GLY A 19 -21.13 5.21 0.99
N VAL A 20 -19.90 5.27 0.45
CA VAL A 20 -19.14 4.09 0.01
C VAL A 20 -18.65 3.29 1.21
N LEU A 21 -18.07 3.97 2.20
CA LEU A 21 -17.52 3.31 3.38
C LEU A 21 -18.65 2.81 4.30
N GLU A 22 -19.73 3.57 4.44
CA GLU A 22 -20.90 3.17 5.22
C GLU A 22 -21.49 1.86 4.68
N LYS A 23 -21.63 1.76 3.35
CA LYS A 23 -22.11 0.52 2.72
C LYS A 23 -21.15 -0.64 2.95
N PHE A 24 -19.84 -0.41 2.82
CA PHE A 24 -18.84 -1.43 3.10
C PHE A 24 -18.93 -1.92 4.55
N GLU A 25 -19.05 -1.00 5.50
CA GLU A 25 -19.15 -1.30 6.94
C GLU A 25 -20.46 -2.02 7.30
N GLU A 26 -21.57 -1.68 6.66
CA GLU A 26 -22.85 -2.40 6.81
C GLU A 26 -22.77 -3.86 6.33
N GLU A 27 -22.03 -4.12 5.25
CA GLU A 27 -21.91 -5.45 4.64
C GLU A 27 -20.82 -6.31 5.31
N ASN A 28 -19.73 -5.70 5.79
CA ASN A 28 -18.50 -6.42 6.18
C ASN A 28 -18.03 -6.14 7.61
N GLY A 29 -18.62 -5.18 8.32
CA GLY A 29 -18.22 -4.73 9.66
C GLY A 29 -17.35 -3.46 9.64
N GLU A 30 -17.25 -2.81 10.80
CA GLU A 30 -16.54 -1.53 10.99
C GLU A 30 -15.08 -1.60 10.52
N ILE A 31 -14.61 -0.52 9.90
CA ILE A 31 -13.20 -0.39 9.50
C ILE A 31 -12.35 -0.19 10.76
N THR A 32 -11.35 -1.05 10.96
CA THR A 32 -10.47 -1.02 12.14
C THR A 32 -9.02 -0.69 11.80
N GLY A 33 -8.67 -0.65 10.52
CA GLY A 33 -7.31 -0.34 10.08
C GLY A 33 -7.25 0.28 8.69
N HIS A 34 -6.12 0.93 8.43
CA HIS A 34 -5.83 1.56 7.16
C HIS A 34 -4.45 1.16 6.66
N MET A 35 -4.36 0.89 5.36
CA MET A 35 -3.10 0.71 4.65
C MET A 35 -3.04 1.66 3.47
N MET A 36 -1.88 2.29 3.26
CA MET A 36 -1.61 3.12 2.10
C MET A 36 -0.39 2.61 1.36
N ILE A 37 -0.55 2.38 0.05
CA ILE A 37 0.56 2.02 -0.85
C ILE A 37 0.93 3.24 -1.69
N THR A 38 2.21 3.61 -1.68
CA THR A 38 2.75 4.77 -2.42
C THR A 38 4.01 4.38 -3.18
N MET A 39 4.35 5.15 -4.22
CA MET A 39 5.64 5.00 -4.89
C MET A 39 6.77 5.57 -4.02
N THR A 40 7.95 4.97 -4.12
CA THR A 40 9.16 5.41 -3.44
C THR A 40 10.38 5.22 -4.34
N GLU A 41 11.52 5.72 -3.88
CA GLU A 41 12.83 5.34 -4.39
C GLU A 41 13.36 4.13 -3.61
N ILE A 42 14.19 3.32 -4.28
CA ILE A 42 14.92 2.22 -3.65
C ILE A 42 16.08 2.82 -2.85
N PRO A 43 16.21 2.51 -1.54
CA PRO A 43 17.34 2.98 -0.76
C PRO A 43 18.68 2.51 -1.37
N PRO A 44 19.64 3.42 -1.65
CA PRO A 44 20.87 3.08 -2.36
C PRO A 44 21.74 2.06 -1.63
N GLU A 45 21.66 2.00 -0.30
CA GLU A 45 22.37 1.05 0.56
C GLU A 45 21.97 -0.42 0.34
N LEU A 46 20.81 -0.67 -0.27
CA LEU A 46 20.35 -2.04 -0.55
C LEU A 46 21.09 -2.68 -1.72
N GLY A 47 21.77 -1.87 -2.55
CA GLY A 47 22.51 -2.37 -3.71
C GLY A 47 21.65 -3.12 -4.72
N ILE A 48 20.34 -2.83 -4.77
CA ILE A 48 19.44 -3.44 -5.76
C ILE A 48 19.73 -2.79 -7.11
N ASP A 49 20.29 -3.58 -8.02
CA ASP A 49 20.58 -3.14 -9.37
C ASP A 49 19.28 -2.89 -10.16
N LYS A 50 19.29 -1.81 -10.96
CA LYS A 50 18.19 -1.51 -11.87
C LYS A 50 18.11 -2.58 -12.95
N VAL A 51 17.01 -3.33 -12.99
CA VAL A 51 16.80 -4.41 -13.99
C VAL A 51 16.14 -3.93 -15.28
N SER A 52 15.33 -2.87 -15.21
CA SER A 52 14.64 -2.27 -16.36
C SER A 52 14.39 -0.78 -16.14
N ASP A 53 14.09 -0.03 -17.20
CA ASP A 53 13.71 1.39 -17.10
C ASP A 53 12.34 1.60 -16.44
N ASN A 54 11.48 0.59 -16.44
CA ASN A 54 10.16 0.59 -15.82
C ASN A 54 10.12 -0.09 -14.45
N MET A 55 11.29 -0.42 -13.88
CA MET A 55 11.39 -0.80 -12.48
C MET A 55 10.96 0.36 -11.58
N ARG A 56 10.02 0.08 -10.66
CA ARG A 56 9.50 1.03 -9.67
C ARG A 56 9.50 0.40 -8.28
N ALA A 57 9.62 1.24 -7.27
CA ALA A 57 9.53 0.81 -5.87
C ALA A 57 8.27 1.36 -5.21
N PHE A 58 7.76 0.59 -4.27
CA PHE A 58 6.52 0.86 -3.55
C PHE A 58 6.72 0.66 -2.06
N TYR A 59 6.05 1.49 -1.27
CA TYR A 59 5.92 1.29 0.18
C TYR A 59 4.47 1.06 0.55
N ALA A 60 4.22 0.03 1.36
CA ALA A 60 3.05 -0.04 2.22
C ALA A 60 3.34 0.61 3.58
N SER A 61 2.38 1.41 4.03
CA SER A 61 2.34 2.01 5.36
C SER A 61 1.00 1.72 6.01
N PHE A 62 0.98 1.54 7.33
CA PHE A 62 -0.22 1.20 8.09
C PHE A 62 -0.45 2.21 9.21
N ASP A 63 -1.69 2.44 9.62
CA ASP A 63 -1.98 3.34 10.75
C ASP A 63 -1.81 2.67 12.12
N PHE A 64 -1.89 1.34 12.19
CA PHE A 64 -1.67 0.52 13.38
C PHE A 64 -0.25 -0.06 13.50
N TYR A 65 0.60 0.16 12.49
CA TYR A 65 1.97 -0.37 12.45
C TYR A 65 2.99 0.73 12.18
N ASN A 66 4.11 0.72 12.92
CA ASN A 66 5.18 1.71 12.78
C ASN A 66 6.35 1.19 11.92
N MET A 67 6.05 0.38 10.91
CA MET A 67 7.03 -0.10 9.93
C MET A 67 6.45 0.11 8.53
N MET A 68 7.25 0.64 7.61
CA MET A 68 6.92 0.62 6.18
C MET A 68 7.58 -0.58 5.51
N ILE A 69 6.86 -1.22 4.60
CA ILE A 69 7.33 -2.40 3.86
C ILE A 69 7.57 -1.98 2.42
N GLY A 70 8.83 -2.08 1.99
CA GLY A 70 9.28 -1.70 0.66
C GLY A 70 9.48 -2.92 -0.23
N ILE A 71 9.04 -2.82 -1.48
CA ILE A 71 9.32 -3.79 -2.53
C ILE A 71 9.52 -3.07 -3.86
N ALA A 72 10.33 -3.66 -4.75
CA ALA A 72 10.44 -3.20 -6.12
C ALA A 72 9.75 -4.17 -7.08
N CYS A 73 9.20 -3.62 -8.17
CA CYS A 73 8.52 -4.36 -9.22
C CYS A 73 9.01 -3.87 -10.58
N ASP A 74 9.26 -4.80 -11.50
CA ASP A 74 9.44 -4.48 -12.90
C ASP A 74 8.06 -4.40 -13.58
N LEU A 75 7.62 -3.19 -13.93
CA LEU A 75 6.29 -2.99 -14.50
C LEU A 75 6.17 -3.49 -15.94
N ASP A 76 7.28 -3.76 -16.64
CA ASP A 76 7.24 -4.35 -17.99
C ASP A 76 6.88 -5.85 -17.95
N THR A 77 7.32 -6.56 -16.92
CA THR A 77 7.10 -8.00 -16.76
C THR A 77 6.07 -8.34 -15.68
N MET A 78 5.69 -7.33 -14.88
CA MET A 78 4.90 -7.46 -13.65
C MET A 78 5.55 -8.41 -12.63
N GLU A 79 6.88 -8.54 -12.66
CA GLU A 79 7.64 -9.38 -11.73
C GLU A 79 8.15 -8.57 -10.54
N LEU A 80 7.95 -9.12 -9.34
CA LEU A 80 8.49 -8.55 -8.12
C LEU A 80 9.99 -8.87 -8.00
N ILE A 81 10.76 -7.86 -7.61
CA ILE A 81 12.15 -8.05 -7.21
C ILE A 81 12.14 -8.65 -5.81
N PRO A 82 12.75 -9.82 -5.57
CA PRO A 82 12.55 -10.61 -4.36
C PRO A 82 13.18 -10.01 -3.09
N GLN A 83 13.76 -8.81 -3.17
CA GLN A 83 14.37 -8.12 -2.06
C GLN A 83 13.41 -7.06 -1.50
N MET A 84 12.77 -7.40 -0.37
CA MET A 84 12.00 -6.45 0.43
C MET A 84 12.90 -5.72 1.42
N TRP A 85 12.47 -4.55 1.86
CA TRP A 85 13.13 -3.82 2.94
C TRP A 85 12.12 -3.20 3.89
N PHE A 86 12.52 -3.04 5.14
CA PHE A 86 11.66 -2.56 6.21
C PHE A 86 12.22 -1.26 6.75
N THR A 87 11.38 -0.22 6.80
CA THR A 87 11.77 1.10 7.30
C THR A 87 11.01 1.41 8.58
N PRO A 88 11.69 1.34 9.76
CA PRO A 88 11.11 1.73 11.03
C PRO A 88 10.66 3.19 11.00
N GLN A 89 9.45 3.45 11.47
CA GLN A 89 8.93 4.81 11.64
C GLN A 89 9.13 5.33 13.07
N THR A 90 9.43 4.43 14.01
CA THR A 90 9.76 4.71 15.41
C THR A 90 10.86 3.75 15.90
N ASP A 91 11.56 4.09 16.98
CA ASP A 91 12.65 3.27 17.52
C ASP A 91 12.19 1.92 18.07
N ASP A 92 10.91 1.80 18.44
CA ASP A 92 10.26 0.60 18.98
C ASP A 92 9.44 -0.17 17.93
N ALA A 93 9.61 0.15 16.65
CA ALA A 93 8.93 -0.54 15.56
C ALA A 93 9.25 -2.04 15.57
N VAL A 94 8.20 -2.84 15.46
CA VAL A 94 8.29 -4.30 15.34
C VAL A 94 8.31 -4.66 13.85
N GLU A 95 8.82 -5.84 13.49
CA GLU A 95 8.72 -6.36 12.12
C GLU A 95 7.32 -6.95 11.84
N PRO A 96 6.69 -6.59 10.70
CA PRO A 96 5.33 -6.99 10.39
C PRO A 96 5.22 -8.51 10.23
N SER A 97 4.07 -9.07 10.61
CA SER A 97 3.79 -10.49 10.35
C SER A 97 3.72 -10.77 8.86
N SER A 98 3.94 -12.04 8.48
CA SER A 98 3.83 -12.49 7.09
C SER A 98 2.47 -12.15 6.48
N GLU A 99 1.39 -12.15 7.27
CA GLU A 99 0.04 -11.80 6.82
C GLU A 99 -0.02 -10.37 6.25
N TRP A 100 0.62 -9.39 6.90
CA TRP A 100 0.64 -8.01 6.42
C TRP A 100 1.54 -7.82 5.19
N ILE A 101 2.62 -8.61 5.10
CA ILE A 101 3.48 -8.64 3.92
C ILE A 101 2.71 -9.22 2.73
N GLU A 102 2.03 -10.34 2.93
CA GLU A 102 1.20 -10.99 1.91
C GLU A 102 0.05 -10.09 1.47
N PHE A 103 -0.63 -9.42 2.42
CA PHE A 103 -1.68 -8.46 2.12
C PHE A 103 -1.16 -7.33 1.24
N PHE A 104 -0.04 -6.69 1.62
CA PHE A 104 0.59 -5.66 0.80
C PHE A 104 0.90 -6.16 -0.62
N VAL A 105 1.62 -7.27 -0.75
CA VAL A 105 2.04 -7.79 -2.05
C VAL A 105 0.83 -8.14 -2.92
N LYS A 106 -0.19 -8.75 -2.34
CA LYS A 106 -1.42 -9.09 -3.05
C LYS A 106 -2.14 -7.82 -3.53
N THR A 107 -2.38 -6.86 -2.64
CA THR A 107 -3.06 -5.59 -2.98
C THR A 107 -2.30 -4.84 -4.08
N LEU A 108 -0.97 -4.79 -4.00
CA LEU A 108 -0.13 -4.17 -5.02
C LEU A 108 -0.33 -4.86 -6.38
N CYS A 109 -0.13 -6.18 -6.44
CA CYS A 109 -0.20 -6.94 -7.70
C CYS A 109 -1.60 -6.94 -8.32
N GLU A 110 -2.66 -6.92 -7.52
CA GLU A 110 -4.05 -6.92 -8.02
C GLU A 110 -4.46 -5.57 -8.62
N ASN A 111 -3.80 -4.47 -8.23
CA ASN A 111 -4.25 -3.13 -8.57
C ASN A 111 -3.25 -2.30 -9.38
N ILE A 112 -2.00 -2.73 -9.49
CA ILE A 112 -0.98 -2.01 -10.26
C ILE A 112 -1.09 -2.29 -11.76
N SER A 113 -0.77 -1.28 -12.56
CA SER A 113 -0.77 -1.31 -14.02
C SER A 113 0.63 -1.06 -14.59
N GLU A 114 0.93 -1.63 -15.76
CA GLU A 114 2.16 -1.42 -16.55
C GLU A 114 2.45 0.07 -16.78
N GLU A 115 1.40 0.89 -16.92
CA GLU A 115 1.52 2.34 -17.13
C GLU A 115 1.78 3.15 -15.84
N GLY A 116 2.03 2.48 -14.70
CA GLY A 116 2.27 3.13 -13.41
C GLY A 116 1.03 3.72 -12.75
N PHE A 117 -0.17 3.37 -13.26
CA PHE A 117 -1.44 3.65 -12.61
C PHE A 117 -1.73 2.63 -11.51
N GLY A 118 -2.69 2.97 -10.64
CA GLY A 118 -3.05 2.17 -9.48
C GLY A 118 -2.46 2.69 -8.17
N VAL A 119 -1.58 3.69 -8.18
CA VAL A 119 -1.01 4.31 -6.97
C VAL A 119 -1.27 5.82 -6.92
N PRO A 120 -1.43 6.43 -5.72
CA PRO A 120 -1.45 5.78 -4.41
C PRO A 120 -2.70 4.92 -4.19
N MET A 121 -2.55 3.80 -3.48
CA MET A 121 -3.67 2.91 -3.09
C MET A 121 -4.11 3.25 -1.67
N TYR A 122 -5.42 3.30 -1.45
CA TYR A 122 -6.04 3.57 -0.15
C TYR A 122 -6.87 2.35 0.25
N SER A 123 -6.38 1.56 1.20
CA SER A 123 -7.05 0.35 1.68
C SER A 123 -7.67 0.60 3.06
N PHE A 124 -8.96 0.33 3.15
CA PHE A 124 -9.76 0.35 4.38
C PHE A 124 -10.03 -1.11 4.74
N LEU A 125 -9.68 -1.52 5.96
CA LEU A 125 -9.72 -2.94 6.32
C LEU A 125 -10.27 -3.19 7.72
N ASN A 126 -10.74 -4.42 7.91
CA ASN A 126 -11.04 -5.00 9.20
C ASN A 126 -10.47 -6.43 9.28
N ASP A 127 -10.76 -7.16 10.35
CA ASP A 127 -10.20 -8.51 10.59
C ASP A 127 -10.61 -9.56 9.52
N HIS A 128 -11.58 -9.24 8.66
CA HIS A 128 -12.20 -10.20 7.74
C HIS A 128 -12.30 -9.74 6.30
N SER A 129 -12.16 -8.44 6.02
CA SER A 129 -12.42 -7.86 4.70
C SER A 129 -11.67 -6.55 4.50
N ASP A 130 -11.47 -6.20 3.23
CA ASP A 130 -10.85 -4.95 2.83
C ASP A 130 -11.56 -4.33 1.62
N LEU A 131 -11.45 -3.01 1.53
CA LEU A 131 -11.83 -2.20 0.38
C LEU A 131 -10.61 -1.37 -0.03
N THR A 132 -10.13 -1.59 -1.25
CA THR A 132 -9.01 -0.83 -1.81
C THR A 132 -9.50 0.12 -2.90
N ILE A 133 -9.16 1.40 -2.74
CA ILE A 133 -9.47 2.46 -3.70
C ILE A 133 -8.19 2.87 -4.42
N VAL A 134 -8.24 2.83 -5.75
CA VAL A 134 -7.11 3.17 -6.61
C VAL A 134 -7.50 4.25 -7.64
N PRO A 135 -6.59 5.17 -7.98
CA PRO A 135 -6.79 6.11 -9.08
C PRO A 135 -6.95 5.35 -10.40
N THR A 136 -8.07 5.56 -11.10
CA THR A 136 -8.27 5.06 -12.46
C THR A 136 -7.87 6.12 -13.49
N GLN A 137 -7.47 5.68 -14.69
CA GLN A 137 -7.31 6.57 -15.83
C GLN A 137 -8.64 7.28 -16.12
N SER A 138 -8.58 8.60 -16.31
CA SER A 138 -9.69 9.44 -16.78
C SER A 138 -9.77 9.45 -18.30
#